data_AF-A0A3D5V8Z2-F1
#
_entry.id   AF-A0A3D5V8Z2-F1
#
_cell.length_a   1.000
_cell.length_b   1.000
_cell.length_c   1.000
_cell.angle_alpha   90.00
_cell.angle_beta   90.00
_cell.angle_gamma   90.00
#
_symmetry.space_group_name_H-M   'P 1'
#
loop_
_entity.id
_entity.type
_entity.pdbx_description
1 polymer ?
#
loop_
_entity_poly.entity_id
_entity_poly.type
_entity_poly.pdbx_seq_one_letter_code
_entity_poly.pdbx_strand_id
1 'polypeptide(L)' 'MFAKIFKFFKEVKQEMKYVSWPSKADLKEGTTVVIIMSIIMGVFLSLVDFGFNVLIGAIL' A
#
# COMPACT_ATOMS: atom_id res chain seq x y z
N MET A 1 10.40 -34.20 -13.63
CA MET A 1 9.83 -32.83 -13.68
C MET A 1 9.56 -32.27 -12.28
N PHE A 2 8.78 -32.97 -11.43
CA PHE A 2 8.49 -32.56 -10.04
C PHE A 2 9.73 -32.31 -9.15
N ALA A 3 10.80 -33.10 -9.30
CA ALA A 3 12.04 -32.90 -8.54
C ALA A 3 12.77 -31.58 -8.87
N LYS A 4 12.65 -31.06 -10.09
CA LYS A 4 13.24 -29.76 -10.48
C LYS A 4 12.50 -28.60 -9.83
N ILE A 5 11.17 -28.67 -9.75
CA ILE A 5 10.34 -27.68 -9.07
C ILE A 5 10.66 -27.64 -7.58
N PHE A 6 10.77 -28.80 -6.92
CA PHE A 6 11.10 -28.86 -5.50
C PHE A 6 12.50 -28.28 -5.20
N LYS A 7 13.47 -28.53 -6.10
CA LYS A 7 14.81 -27.94 -6.04
C LYS A 7 14.76 -26.41 -6.21
N PHE A 8 13.96 -25.91 -7.16
CA PHE A 8 13.76 -24.47 -7.37
C PHE A 8 13.17 -23.78 -6.13
N PHE A 9 12.13 -24.34 -5.50
CA PHE A 9 11.59 -23.79 -4.25
C PHE A 9 12.60 -23.79 -3.10
N LYS A 10 13.48 -24.81 -3.04
CA LYS A 10 14.55 -24.87 -2.04
C LYS A 10 15.59 -23.77 -2.27
N GLU A 11 15.97 -23.53 -3.52
CA GLU A 11 16.89 -22.46 -3.93
C GLU A 11 16.29 -21.07 -3.66
N VAL A 12 15.03 -20.83 -4.03
CA VAL A 12 14.31 -19.58 -3.73
C VAL A 12 14.26 -19.33 -2.23
N LYS A 13 13.94 -20.34 -1.40
CA LYS A 13 13.95 -20.19 0.06
C LYS A 13 15.34 -19.85 0.60
N GLN A 14 16.40 -20.33 -0.04
CA GLN A 14 17.78 -20.04 0.34
C GLN A 14 18.17 -18.62 -0.03
N GLU A 15 17.74 -18.11 -1.18
CA GLU A 15 17.95 -16.71 -1.59
C GLU A 15 17.15 -15.71 -0.74
N MET A 16 15.91 -16.08 -0.39
CA MET A 16 15.05 -15.27 0.48
C MET A 16 15.62 -15.01 1.88
N LYS A 17 16.64 -15.77 2.31
CA LYS A 17 17.39 -15.52 3.56
C LYS A 17 18.42 -14.40 3.43
N TYR A 18 18.94 -14.14 2.24
CA TYR A 18 19.85 -13.01 1.98
C TYR A 18 19.11 -11.70 1.72
N VAL A 19 17.78 -11.78 1.51
CA VAL A 19 16.92 -10.59 1.43
C VAL A 19 16.84 -9.94 2.80
N SER A 20 17.28 -8.69 2.87
CA SER A 20 17.13 -7.82 4.04
C SER A 20 15.67 -7.38 4.16
N TRP A 21 14.87 -8.18 4.87
CA TRP A 21 13.48 -7.81 5.17
C TRP A 21 13.46 -6.64 6.16
N PRO A 22 12.55 -5.66 5.95
CA PRO A 22 12.36 -4.57 6.89
C PRO A 22 11.98 -5.11 8.26
N SER A 23 12.40 -4.40 9.31
CA SER A 23 12.05 -4.78 10.66
C SER A 23 10.54 -4.60 10.90
N LYS A 24 10.00 -5.25 11.93
CA LYS A 24 8.60 -5.06 12.33
C LYS A 24 8.29 -3.60 12.70
N ALA A 25 9.31 -2.82 13.08
CA ALA A 25 9.17 -1.39 13.37
C ALA A 25 8.99 -0.59 12.07
N ASP A 26 9.84 -0.82 11.07
CA ASP A 26 9.78 -0.12 9.78
C ASP A 26 8.46 -0.41 9.06
N LEU A 27 7.96 -1.66 9.16
CA LEU A 27 6.67 -2.05 8.62
C LEU A 27 5.51 -1.29 9.29
N LYS A 28 5.56 -1.12 10.61
CA LYS A 28 4.55 -0.34 11.34
C LYS A 28 4.62 1.13 10.96
N GLU A 29 5.81 1.71 10.90
CA GLU A 29 6.01 3.11 10.54
C GLU A 29 5.49 3.39 9.13
N GLY A 30 5.88 2.57 8.14
CA GLY A 30 5.39 2.69 6.77
C GLY A 30 3.87 2.57 6.67
N THR A 31 3.27 1.62 7.38
CA THR A 31 1.81 1.45 7.40
C THR A 31 1.11 2.63 8.05
N THR A 32 1.65 3.15 9.16
CA THR A 32 1.10 4.33 9.86
C THR A 32 1.12 5.57 8.96
N VAL A 33 2.22 5.81 8.23
CA VAL A 33 2.31 6.94 7.29
C VAL A 33 1.26 6.81 6.18
N VAL A 34 1.10 5.61 5.60
CA VAL A 34 0.12 5.38 4.53
C VAL A 34 -1.31 5.61 5.04
N ILE A 35 -1.65 5.16 6.25
CA ILE A 35 -2.98 5.39 6.85
C ILE A 35 -3.24 6.89 7.01
N ILE A 36 -2.28 7.64 7.56
CA ILE A 36 -2.41 9.08 7.76
C ILE A 36 -2.62 9.79 6.41
N MET A 37 -1.80 9.46 5.40
CA MET A 37 -1.92 10.05 4.06
C MET A 37 -3.26 9.72 3.40
N SER A 38 -3.75 8.49 3.57
CA SER A 38 -5.04 8.07 3.03
C SER A 38 -6.20 8.84 3.66
N ILE A 39 -6.14 9.09 4.98
CA ILE A 39 -7.15 9.91 5.68
C ILE A 39 -7.12 11.35 5.17
N ILE A 40 -5.94 11.94 5.03
CA ILE A 40 -5.78 13.31 4.50
C ILE A 40 -6.34 13.40 3.09
N MET A 41 -6.02 12.45 2.21
CA MET A 41 -6.58 12.38 0.86
C MET A 41 -8.10 12.25 0.88
N GLY A 42 -8.65 11.40 1.74
CA GLY A 42 -10.09 11.22 1.89
C GLY A 42 -10.82 12.50 2.30
N VAL A 43 -10.26 13.24 3.26
CA VAL A 43 -10.80 14.55 3.68
C VAL A 43 -10.71 15.57 2.55
N PHE A 44 -9.57 15.63 1.85
CA PHE A 44 -9.38 16.55 0.73
C PHE A 44 -10.40 16.28 -0.39
N LEU A 45 -10.54 15.03 -0.82
CA LEU A 45 -11.51 14.65 -1.84
C LEU A 45 -12.94 14.98 -1.40
N SER A 46 -13.30 14.65 -0.16
CA SER A 46 -14.61 15.00 0.39
C SER A 46 -14.90 16.50 0.31
N LEU A 47 -13.96 17.36 0.69
CA LEU A 47 -14.11 18.82 0.59
C LEU A 47 -14.28 19.28 -0.87
N VAL A 48 -13.49 18.71 -1.77
CA VAL A 48 -13.54 19.02 -3.20
C VAL A 48 -14.89 18.61 -3.80
N ASP A 49 -15.37 17.41 -3.49
CA ASP A 49 -16.67 16.90 -3.94
C ASP A 49 -17.83 17.77 -3.42
N PHE A 50 -17.77 18.23 -2.16
CA PHE A 50 -18.74 19.19 -1.64
C PHE A 50 -18.69 20.53 -2.38
N GLY A 51 -17.49 21.04 -2.65
CA GLY A 51 -17.30 22.26 -3.43
C GLY A 51 -17.89 22.15 -4.84
N PHE A 52 -17.65 21.04 -5.52
CA PHE A 52 -18.22 20.77 -6.84
C PHE A 52 -19.75 20.63 -6.79
N ASN A 53 -20.31 19.96 -5.79
CA ASN A 53 -21.77 19.84 -5.63
C ASN A 53 -22.44 21.22 -5.48
N VAL A 54 -21.84 22.13 -4.71
CA VAL A 54 -22.35 23.50 -4.55
C VAL A 54 -22.25 24.30 -5.85
N LEU A 55 -21.12 24.20 -6.56
CA LEU A 55 -20.90 24.86 -7.85
C LEU A 55 -21.89 24.38 -8.92
N ILE A 56 -22.09 23.07 -9.03
CA ILE A 56 -23.05 22.49 -9.98
C ILE A 56 -24.49 22.90 -9.61
N GLY A 57 -24.84 22.86 -8.32
CA GLY A 57 -26.16 23.28 -7.85
C GLY A 57 -26.44 24.80 -7.98
N ALA A 58 -25.40 25.62 -8.17
CA ALA A 58 -25.56 27.05 -8.44
C ALA A 58 -25.67 27.37 -9.94
N ILE A 59 -25.27 26.44 -10.83
CA ILE A 59 -25.29 26.60 -12.28
C ILE A 59 -26.59 26.04 -12.91
N LEU A 60 -27.15 24.97 -12.32
CA LEU A 60 -28.44 24.37 -12.68
C LEU A 60 -29.61 25.07 -11.94
#